data_AF-A0A9X1CG96-F1
#
_entry.id   AF-A0A9X1CG96-F1
#
_cell.length_a   1.000
_cell.length_b   1.000
_cell.length_c   1.000
_cell.angle_alpha   90.00
_cell.angle_beta   90.00
_cell.angle_gamma   90.00
#
_symmetry.space_group_name_H-M   'P 1'
#
loop_
_entity.id
_entity.type
_entity.pdbx_description
1 polymer ?
#
loop_
_entity_poly.entity_id
_entity_poly.type
_entity_poly.pdbx_seq_one_letter_code
_entity_poly.pdbx_strand_id
1 'polypeptide(L)'
;MEFNSERIVQVQWIEGNGVPYFHLVEGQDLEGIVLKRKGSKYQINKRSDQWLKVINYKYIDVMVTGMVKKDRSFLLNSMEDGKAIGLMEFAPVNERKRIYREVENNGVKETDKIIRFNQGIPCNVKFRNWTSTNKLRIPSFHKFVS
;
A
#
# COMPACT_ATOMS: atom_id res chain seq x y z
N MET A 1 14.63 15.51 31.80
CA MET A 1 13.89 14.36 32.37
C MET A 1 14.20 13.17 31.49
N GLU A 2 14.87 12.15 32.03
CA GLU A 2 15.02 10.86 31.35
C GLU A 2 13.75 10.06 31.61
N PHE A 3 13.03 9.72 30.54
CA PHE A 3 11.75 9.00 30.62
C PHE A 3 11.90 7.49 30.41
N ASN A 4 13.13 6.98 30.24
CA ASN A 4 13.38 5.55 30.05
C ASN A 4 13.28 4.81 31.38
N SER A 5 12.24 3.98 31.48
CA SER A 5 12.00 3.04 32.58
C SER A 5 11.53 1.72 31.99
N GLU A 6 11.34 0.70 32.84
CA GLU A 6 10.81 -0.59 32.42
C GLU A 6 9.42 -0.50 31.73
N ARG A 7 8.65 0.56 32.03
CA ARG A 7 7.27 0.72 31.53
C ARG A 7 7.10 1.83 30.51
N ILE A 8 8.09 2.72 30.38
CA ILE A 8 8.02 3.88 29.49
C ILE A 8 9.32 3.92 28.70
N VAL A 9 9.22 3.87 27.38
CA VAL A 9 10.34 4.01 26.47
C VAL A 9 10.14 5.26 25.63
N GLN A 10 11.11 6.15 25.65
CA GLN A 10 11.08 7.32 24.80
C GLN A 10 11.48 6.94 23.38
N VAL A 11 10.65 7.31 22.39
CA VAL A 11 10.98 7.14 20.98
C VAL A 11 12.20 7.99 20.64
N GLN A 12 13.25 7.36 20.11
CA GLN A 12 14.45 8.04 19.65
C GLN A 12 14.13 8.92 18.42
N TRP A 13 14.77 10.07 18.34
CA TRP A 13 14.63 11.02 17.24
C TRP A 13 15.96 11.71 16.98
N ILE A 14 16.10 12.25 15.78
CA ILE A 14 17.25 13.08 15.37
C ILE A 14 16.76 14.37 14.74
N GLU A 15 17.58 15.41 14.80
CA GLU A 15 17.34 16.66 14.09
C GLU A 15 18.05 16.64 12.74
N GLY A 16 17.34 17.00 11.66
CA GLY A 16 17.88 16.95 10.29
C GLY A 16 18.08 15.52 9.76
N ASN A 17 18.92 15.39 8.72
CA ASN A 17 19.36 14.10 8.15
C ASN A 17 18.24 13.11 7.75
N GLY A 18 17.07 13.62 7.35
CA GLY A 18 15.91 12.79 7.04
C GLY A 18 16.15 11.74 5.94
N VAL A 19 16.92 12.08 4.91
CA VAL A 19 17.24 11.15 3.81
C VAL A 19 18.18 10.02 4.27
N PRO A 20 19.37 10.30 4.86
CA PRO A 20 20.21 9.24 5.43
C PRO A 20 19.49 8.36 6.45
N TYR A 21 18.67 8.97 7.32
CA TYR A 21 17.92 8.22 8.32
C TYR A 21 16.86 7.32 7.69
N PHE A 22 16.15 7.79 6.66
CA PHE A 22 15.23 6.96 5.91
C PHE A 22 15.92 5.75 5.28
N HIS A 23 17.10 5.92 4.65
CA HIS A 23 17.83 4.79 4.09
C HIS A 23 18.27 3.76 5.14
N LEU A 24 18.65 4.19 6.35
CA LEU A 24 18.97 3.26 7.45
C LEU A 24 17.73 2.49 7.92
N VAL A 25 16.58 3.16 7.99
CA VAL A 25 15.28 2.56 8.31
C VAL A 25 14.85 1.58 7.23
N GLU A 26 15.05 1.92 5.95
CA GLU A 26 14.81 1.01 4.82
C GLU A 26 15.70 -0.23 4.88
N GLY A 27 17.00 -0.06 5.18
CA GLY A 27 17.95 -1.15 5.32
C GLY A 27 17.64 -2.11 6.47
N GLN A 28 16.86 -1.68 7.46
CA GLN A 28 16.36 -2.51 8.56
C GLN A 28 14.95 -3.07 8.31
N ASP A 29 14.41 -2.89 7.10
CA ASP A 29 13.06 -3.31 6.69
C ASP A 29 11.92 -2.75 7.59
N LEU A 30 12.14 -1.57 8.15
CA LEU A 30 11.13 -0.85 8.93
C LEU A 30 10.18 -0.07 8.00
N GLU A 31 8.97 0.27 8.50
CA GLU A 31 7.89 0.88 7.70
C GLU A 31 8.26 2.24 7.09
N GLY A 32 9.12 3.00 7.75
CA GLY A 32 9.55 4.33 7.32
C GLY A 32 9.68 5.31 8.48
N ILE A 33 9.60 6.61 8.18
CA ILE A 33 9.86 7.68 9.13
C ILE A 33 8.75 8.73 9.13
N VAL A 34 8.73 9.57 10.17
CA VAL A 34 7.88 10.76 10.24
C VAL A 34 8.76 12.00 10.42
N LEU A 35 8.71 12.90 9.45
CA LEU A 35 9.40 14.19 9.50
C LEU A 35 8.45 15.22 10.12
N LYS A 36 8.88 15.84 11.23
CA LYS A 36 8.09 16.84 11.96
C LYS A 36 8.84 18.16 11.99
N ARG A 37 8.17 19.28 11.66
CA ARG A 37 8.77 20.61 11.83
C ARG A 37 8.92 20.91 13.32
N LYS A 38 10.14 21.18 13.78
CA LYS A 38 10.50 21.33 15.21
C LYS A 38 9.63 22.34 15.98
N GLY A 39 9.29 23.47 15.36
CA GLY A 39 8.43 24.49 15.96
C GLY A 39 6.92 24.31 15.71
N SER A 40 6.49 23.21 15.08
CA SER A 40 5.08 23.00 14.78
C SER A 40 4.28 22.70 16.06
N LYS A 41 3.12 23.36 16.19
CA LYS A 41 2.16 23.03 17.25
C LYS A 41 1.40 21.75 16.89
N TYR A 42 1.05 20.98 17.90
CA TYR A 42 0.15 19.84 17.74
C TYR A 42 -1.25 20.33 17.31
N GLN A 43 -1.80 19.73 16.25
CA GLN A 43 -3.13 20.07 15.73
C GLN A 43 -4.06 18.86 15.89
N ILE A 44 -5.00 18.96 16.83
CA ILE A 44 -5.95 17.88 17.14
C ILE A 44 -6.85 17.62 15.93
N ASN A 45 -7.08 16.34 15.61
CA ASN A 45 -7.97 15.87 14.54
C ASN A 45 -7.68 16.45 13.15
N LYS A 46 -6.43 16.86 12.89
CA LYS A 46 -6.06 17.52 11.64
C LYS A 46 -4.85 16.87 11.00
N ARG A 47 -4.99 16.54 9.71
CA ARG A 47 -3.85 16.20 8.86
C ARG A 47 -3.09 17.48 8.52
N SER A 48 -1.84 17.56 8.93
CA SER A 48 -0.98 18.72 8.71
C SER A 48 0.19 18.36 7.81
N ASP A 49 0.59 19.31 6.98
CA ASP A 49 1.82 19.32 6.20
C ASP A 49 3.09 19.46 7.07
N GLN A 50 2.94 19.83 8.35
CA GLN A 50 4.07 19.95 9.28
C GLN A 50 4.61 18.58 9.71
N TRP A 51 3.80 17.52 9.59
CA TRP A 51 4.12 16.15 9.99
C TRP A 51 3.94 15.23 8.78
N LEU A 52 5.04 14.93 8.10
CA LEU A 52 5.06 14.16 6.86
C LEU A 52 5.53 12.74 7.12
N LYS A 53 4.71 11.76 6.76
CA LYS A 53 5.12 10.36 6.72
C LYS A 53 5.87 10.06 5.43
N VAL A 54 7.04 9.45 5.54
CA VAL A 54 7.84 8.92 4.44
C VAL A 54 7.91 7.42 4.64
N ILE A 55 7.53 6.65 3.63
CA ILE A 55 7.18 5.23 3.80
C ILE A 55 8.03 4.42 2.85
N ASN A 56 8.65 3.37 3.40
CA ASN A 56 9.35 2.32 2.69
C ASN A 56 8.31 1.39 2.04
N TYR A 57 7.74 1.83 0.91
CA TYR A 57 6.79 0.98 0.18
C TYR A 57 7.54 -0.17 -0.49
N LYS A 58 6.94 -1.35 -0.43
CA LYS A 58 7.34 -2.49 -1.26
C LYS A 58 6.50 -2.52 -2.53
N TYR A 59 7.06 -3.10 -3.58
CA TYR A 59 6.44 -3.18 -4.89
C TYR A 59 6.46 -4.63 -5.37
N ILE A 60 5.37 -5.05 -5.99
CA ILE A 60 5.24 -6.40 -6.53
C ILE A 60 4.33 -6.40 -7.74
N ASP A 61 4.68 -7.20 -8.74
CA ASP A 61 3.83 -7.46 -9.89
C ASP A 61 2.80 -8.54 -9.54
N VAL A 62 1.54 -8.22 -9.80
CA VAL A 62 0.39 -9.04 -9.46
C VAL A 62 -0.57 -9.11 -10.63
N MET A 63 -1.34 -10.17 -10.68
CA MET A 63 -2.44 -10.31 -11.62
C MET A 63 -3.72 -9.80 -11.00
N VAL A 64 -4.37 -8.81 -11.63
CA VAL A 64 -5.72 -8.41 -11.26
C VAL A 64 -6.70 -9.36 -11.92
N THR A 65 -7.36 -10.19 -11.13
CA THR A 65 -8.16 -11.33 -11.62
C THR A 65 -9.66 -11.15 -11.46
N GLY A 66 -10.09 -10.07 -10.81
CA GLY A 66 -11.50 -9.81 -10.60
C GLY A 66 -11.76 -8.59 -9.72
N MET A 67 -13.02 -8.40 -9.38
CA MET A 67 -13.49 -7.32 -8.53
C MET A 67 -14.60 -7.79 -7.58
N VAL A 68 -14.56 -7.30 -6.35
CA VAL A 68 -15.66 -7.42 -5.38
C VAL A 68 -16.68 -6.31 -5.66
N LYS A 69 -17.94 -6.69 -5.93
CA LYS A 69 -19.00 -5.74 -6.35
C LYS A 69 -19.31 -4.68 -5.28
N LYS A 70 -19.36 -5.11 -4.01
CA LYS A 70 -19.76 -4.27 -2.86
C LYS A 70 -18.81 -3.07 -2.68
N ASP A 71 -17.52 -3.34 -2.56
CA ASP A 71 -16.52 -2.34 -2.20
C ASP A 71 -15.76 -1.81 -3.43
N ARG A 72 -16.08 -2.35 -4.62
CA ARG A 72 -15.38 -2.08 -5.88
C ARG A 72 -13.87 -2.30 -5.77
N SER A 73 -13.44 -3.23 -4.93
CA SER A 73 -12.03 -3.58 -4.74
C SER A 73 -11.60 -4.67 -5.71
N PHE A 74 -10.34 -4.64 -6.13
CA PHE A 74 -9.78 -5.57 -7.10
C PHE A 74 -9.13 -6.77 -6.40
N LEU A 75 -9.37 -7.97 -6.93
CA LEU A 75 -8.71 -9.21 -6.48
C LEU A 75 -7.28 -9.25 -7.03
N LEU A 76 -6.31 -9.45 -6.15
CA LEU A 76 -4.90 -9.57 -6.53
C LEU A 76 -4.42 -11.02 -6.36
N ASN A 77 -3.85 -11.58 -7.42
CA ASN A 77 -3.19 -12.88 -7.40
C ASN A 77 -1.70 -12.71 -7.70
N SER A 78 -0.87 -13.58 -7.10
CA SER A 78 0.55 -13.67 -7.45
C SER A 78 0.71 -14.13 -8.90
N MET A 79 1.67 -13.54 -9.61
CA MET A 79 2.00 -14.00 -10.96
C MET A 79 2.78 -15.32 -10.97
N GLU A 80 3.47 -15.65 -9.87
CA GLU A 80 4.32 -16.86 -9.79
C GLU A 80 3.50 -18.13 -9.58
N ASP A 81 2.57 -18.11 -8.62
CA ASP A 81 1.83 -19.31 -8.18
C ASP A 81 0.31 -19.20 -8.33
N GLY A 82 -0.19 -18.06 -8.82
CA GLY A 82 -1.61 -17.81 -9.04
C GLY A 82 -2.43 -17.65 -7.75
N LYS A 83 -1.82 -17.69 -6.56
CA LYS A 83 -2.55 -17.60 -5.29
C LYS A 83 -3.08 -16.18 -5.06
N ALA A 84 -4.26 -16.07 -4.46
CA ALA A 84 -4.78 -14.78 -4.02
C ALA A 84 -3.88 -14.20 -2.92
N ILE A 85 -3.38 -12.99 -3.09
CA ILE A 85 -2.44 -12.32 -2.17
C ILE A 85 -2.96 -11.01 -1.62
N GLY A 86 -4.12 -10.52 -2.06
CA GLY A 86 -4.73 -9.35 -1.43
C GLY A 86 -5.94 -8.78 -2.17
N LEU A 87 -6.43 -7.67 -1.65
CA LEU A 87 -7.48 -6.85 -2.22
C LEU A 87 -6.98 -5.42 -2.36
N MET A 88 -7.17 -4.83 -3.53
CA MET A 88 -6.79 -3.44 -3.81
C MET A 88 -8.02 -2.56 -3.92
N GLU A 89 -8.22 -1.69 -2.93
CA GLU A 89 -9.30 -0.71 -2.92
C GLU A 89 -8.92 0.57 -3.68
N PHE A 90 -7.66 0.99 -3.52
CA PHE A 90 -7.18 2.28 -4.01
C PHE A 90 -6.47 2.15 -5.36
N ALA A 91 -7.11 2.69 -6.39
CA ALA A 91 -6.53 2.94 -7.70
C ALA A 91 -6.97 4.34 -8.19
N PRO A 92 -6.09 5.10 -8.86
CA PRO A 92 -6.48 6.38 -9.45
C PRO A 92 -7.65 6.21 -10.44
N VAL A 93 -8.48 7.24 -10.57
CA VAL A 93 -9.74 7.17 -11.34
C VAL A 93 -9.50 6.73 -12.80
N ASN A 94 -8.47 7.27 -13.46
CA ASN A 94 -8.17 6.94 -14.86
C ASN A 94 -7.69 5.48 -15.02
N GLU A 95 -6.84 5.02 -14.12
CA GLU A 95 -6.32 3.65 -14.14
C GLU A 95 -7.43 2.64 -13.86
N ARG A 96 -8.31 2.96 -12.91
CA ARG A 96 -9.52 2.17 -12.64
C ARG A 96 -10.42 2.08 -13.88
N LYS A 97 -10.64 3.18 -14.60
CA LYS A 97 -11.39 3.17 -15.88
C LYS A 97 -10.71 2.31 -16.94
N ARG A 98 -9.38 2.29 -16.97
CA ARG A 98 -8.63 1.42 -17.90
C ARG A 98 -8.81 -0.07 -17.56
N ILE A 99 -8.74 -0.44 -16.28
CA ILE A 99 -9.02 -1.81 -15.83
C ILE A 99 -10.42 -2.23 -16.29
N TYR A 100 -11.45 -1.40 -16.09
CA TYR A 100 -12.81 -1.73 -16.54
C TYR A 100 -12.92 -1.92 -18.06
N ARG A 101 -12.27 -1.05 -18.86
CA ARG A 101 -12.27 -1.18 -20.33
C ARG A 101 -11.61 -2.47 -20.80
N GLU A 102 -10.48 -2.84 -20.19
CA GLU A 102 -9.80 -4.10 -20.54
C GLU A 102 -10.66 -5.32 -20.18
N VAL A 103 -11.43 -5.24 -19.10
CA VAL A 103 -12.36 -6.29 -18.67
C VAL A 103 -13.55 -6.45 -19.63
N GLU A 104 -14.11 -5.35 -20.15
CA GLU A 104 -15.19 -5.40 -21.16
C GLU A 104 -14.75 -6.15 -22.42
N ASN A 105 -13.50 -5.96 -22.85
CA ASN A 105 -12.95 -6.60 -24.04
C ASN A 105 -12.62 -8.09 -23.84
N ASN A 106 -12.22 -8.48 -22.62
CA ASN A 106 -11.74 -9.84 -22.32
C ASN A 106 -12.84 -10.77 -21.76
N GLY A 107 -13.98 -10.19 -21.40
CA GLY A 107 -15.13 -10.92 -20.86
C GLY A 107 -14.99 -11.31 -19.39
N VAL A 108 -16.14 -11.57 -18.77
CA VAL A 108 -16.26 -11.81 -17.33
C VAL A 108 -17.16 -13.00 -17.01
N LYS A 109 -16.89 -13.63 -15.87
CA LYS A 109 -17.82 -14.52 -15.18
C LYS A 109 -18.30 -13.84 -13.91
N GLU A 110 -19.59 -13.60 -13.82
CA GLU A 110 -20.18 -12.94 -12.67
C GLU A 110 -20.83 -13.90 -11.70
N THR A 111 -20.69 -13.60 -10.42
CA THR A 111 -21.48 -14.14 -9.32
C THR A 111 -22.15 -12.96 -8.60
N ASP A 112 -23.03 -13.22 -7.63
CA ASP A 112 -23.71 -12.18 -6.85
C ASP A 112 -22.73 -11.20 -6.16
N LYS A 113 -21.56 -11.69 -5.76
CA LYS A 113 -20.58 -10.91 -4.97
C LYS A 113 -19.33 -10.47 -5.74
N ILE A 114 -18.93 -11.23 -6.75
CA ILE A 114 -17.62 -11.12 -7.41
C ILE A 114 -17.80 -11.14 -8.92
N ILE A 115 -17.02 -10.31 -9.61
CA ILE A 115 -16.80 -10.37 -11.06
C ILE A 115 -15.41 -10.95 -11.28
N ARG A 116 -15.30 -12.13 -11.89
CA ARG A 116 -14.02 -12.74 -12.27
C ARG A 116 -13.71 -12.40 -13.72
N PHE A 117 -12.47 -11.98 -13.97
CA PHE A 117 -12.01 -11.66 -15.32
C PHE A 117 -11.53 -12.94 -15.99
N ASN A 118 -11.89 -13.14 -17.26
CA ASN A 118 -11.44 -14.34 -17.98
C ASN A 118 -9.92 -14.31 -18.20
N GLN A 119 -9.39 -13.12 -18.49
CA GLN A 119 -7.96 -12.85 -18.56
C GLN A 119 -7.60 -11.83 -17.49
N GLY A 120 -6.62 -12.17 -16.66
CA GLY A 120 -6.11 -11.26 -15.64
C GLY A 120 -5.34 -10.10 -16.27
N ILE A 121 -5.32 -8.96 -15.56
CA ILE A 121 -4.60 -7.76 -16.00
C ILE A 121 -3.33 -7.59 -15.15
N PRO A 122 -2.14 -7.65 -15.75
CA PRO A 122 -0.89 -7.56 -15.01
C PRO A 122 -0.63 -6.13 -14.55
N CYS A 123 -0.51 -5.95 -13.23
CA CYS A 123 -0.30 -4.65 -12.58
C CYS A 123 0.85 -4.74 -11.59
N ASN A 124 1.61 -3.67 -11.47
CA ASN A 124 2.46 -3.45 -10.31
C ASN A 124 1.66 -2.72 -9.23
N VAL A 125 1.74 -3.24 -8.00
CA VAL A 125 1.14 -2.63 -6.82
C VAL A 125 2.20 -2.25 -5.81
N LYS A 126 1.97 -1.14 -5.12
CA LYS A 126 2.75 -0.75 -3.95
C LYS A 126 1.98 -1.13 -2.68
N PHE A 127 2.68 -1.63 -1.68
CA PHE A 127 2.10 -2.09 -0.41
C PHE A 127 3.05 -1.80 0.76
N ARG A 128 2.56 -1.94 2.00
CA ARG A 128 3.36 -1.64 3.20
C ARG A 128 4.35 -2.75 3.51
N ASN A 129 3.83 -3.92 3.83
CA ASN A 129 4.57 -5.08 4.27
C ASN A 129 3.73 -6.34 4.02
N TRP A 130 4.38 -7.49 4.08
CA TRP A 130 3.70 -8.77 4.12
C TRP A 130 3.06 -9.00 5.49
N THR A 131 1.84 -9.52 5.50
CA THR A 131 1.21 -10.04 6.72
C THR A 131 1.79 -11.41 7.07
N SER A 132 1.59 -11.87 8.31
CA SER A 132 1.94 -13.24 8.72
C SER A 132 1.24 -14.33 7.90
N THR A 133 0.17 -13.99 7.19
CA THR A 133 -0.60 -14.86 6.31
C THR A 133 -0.21 -14.72 4.83
N ASN A 134 0.95 -14.12 4.53
CA ASN A 134 1.46 -13.88 3.17
C ASN A 134 0.47 -13.11 2.29
N LYS A 135 -0.17 -12.07 2.85
CA LYS A 135 -1.01 -11.13 2.10
C LYS A 135 -0.37 -9.75 2.07
N LEU A 136 -0.72 -8.97 1.05
CA LEU A 136 -0.28 -7.58 0.91
C LEU A 136 -1.07 -6.69 1.86
N ARG A 137 -0.37 -5.91 2.70
CA ARG A 137 -1.00 -4.92 3.57
C ARG A 137 -1.25 -3.61 2.83
N ILE A 138 -2.52 -3.24 2.71
CA ILE A 138 -3.01 -2.00 2.08
C ILE A 138 -2.36 -1.79 0.69
N PRO A 139 -2.54 -2.74 -0.24
CA PRO A 139 -2.00 -2.58 -1.58
C PRO A 139 -2.74 -1.46 -2.32
N SER A 140 -2.00 -0.73 -3.15
CA SER A 140 -2.52 0.33 -3.99
C SER A 140 -1.85 0.29 -5.36
N PHE A 141 -2.59 0.71 -6.39
CA PHE A 141 -2.10 0.67 -7.76
C PHE A 141 -0.84 1.53 -7.90
N HIS A 142 0.18 1.00 -8.57
CA HIS A 142 1.37 1.76 -8.95
C HIS A 142 1.42 2.02 -10.45
N LYS A 143 1.41 0.97 -11.28
CA LYS A 143 1.44 1.05 -12.75
C LYS A 143 0.97 -0.26 -13.37
N PHE A 144 0.59 -0.23 -14.65
CA PHE A 144 0.42 -1.46 -15.44
C PHE A 144 1.79 -2.06 -15.78
N VAL A 145 1.85 -3.39 -15.88
CA VAL A 145 3.03 -4.09 -16.41
C VAL A 145 2.87 -4.19 -17.93
N SER A 146 3.94 -3.91 -18.65
CA SER A 146 4.00 -3.93 -20.12
C SER A 146 4.58 -5.26 -20.60
#